data_AF-X0YI67-F1
#
_entry.id   AF-X0YI67-F1
#
_cell.length_a   1.000
_cell.length_b   1.000
_cell.length_c   1.000
_cell.angle_alpha   90.00
_cell.angle_beta   90.00
_cell.angle_gamma   90.00
#
_symmetry.space_group_name_H-M   'P 1'
#
loop_
_entity.id
_entity.type
_entity.pdbx_description
1 polymer ?
#
loop_
_entity_poly.entity_id
_entity_poly.type
_entity_poly.pdbx_seq_one_letter_code
_entity_poly.pdbx_strand_id
1 'polypeptide(L)'
;MSLKDQIVAEAKRLGFNLVGVTRPDPPPHFDIYENWLRKGRHGEMGYLSNQTARQRRADPGSILPECRSILVVGMPHRIPKPLTLVPEEDEIIDHTFRGRVASYAWGDDYHDLIP
;
A
#
# COMPACT_ATOMS: atom_id res chain seq x y z
N MET A 1 10.30 -15.09 -25.44
CA MET A 1 9.63 -14.29 -24.40
C MET A 1 10.53 -14.29 -23.18
N SER A 2 10.92 -13.14 -22.63
CA SER A 2 11.87 -13.09 -21.51
C SER A 2 11.23 -13.56 -20.19
N LEU A 3 12.03 -13.90 -19.18
CA LEU A 3 11.51 -14.23 -17.84
C LEU A 3 10.67 -13.08 -17.27
N LYS A 4 11.13 -11.84 -17.47
CA LYS A 4 10.40 -10.63 -17.06
C LYS A 4 9.00 -10.60 -17.68
N ASP A 5 8.90 -10.87 -18.98
CA ASP A 5 7.61 -10.83 -19.69
C ASP A 5 6.65 -11.90 -19.18
N GLN A 6 7.15 -13.10 -18.86
CA GLN A 6 6.36 -14.19 -18.29
C GLN A 6 5.82 -13.83 -16.90
N ILE A 7 6.66 -13.26 -16.03
CA ILE A 7 6.24 -12.81 -14.69
C ILE A 7 5.20 -11.69 -14.79
N VAL A 8 5.39 -10.72 -15.70
CA VAL A 8 4.44 -9.63 -15.91
C VAL A 8 3.10 -10.15 -16.44
N ALA A 9 3.12 -11.13 -17.35
CA ALA A 9 1.91 -11.76 -17.86
C ALA A 9 1.15 -12.50 -16.74
N GLU A 10 1.87 -13.24 -15.89
CA GLU A 10 1.26 -13.97 -14.78
C GLU A 10 0.68 -13.03 -13.72
N ALA A 11 1.40 -11.98 -13.32
CA ALA A 11 0.89 -10.99 -12.38
C ALA A 11 -0.41 -10.33 -12.89
N LYS A 12 -0.49 -10.01 -14.19
CA LYS A 12 -1.72 -9.50 -14.80
C LYS A 12 -2.84 -10.53 -14.79
N ARG A 13 -2.54 -11.80 -15.06
CA ARG A 13 -3.52 -12.91 -15.01
C ARG A 13 -4.09 -13.10 -13.60
N LEU A 14 -3.27 -12.88 -12.56
CA LEU A 14 -3.66 -12.91 -11.15
C LEU A 14 -4.47 -11.67 -10.70
N GLY A 15 -4.61 -10.65 -11.56
CA GLY A 15 -5.45 -9.48 -11.30
C GLY A 15 -4.68 -8.21 -10.93
N PHE A 16 -3.35 -8.20 -10.96
CA PHE A 16 -2.57 -6.97 -10.76
C PHE A 16 -2.59 -6.12 -12.04
N ASN A 17 -3.32 -5.00 -12.01
CA ASN A 17 -3.46 -4.09 -13.15
C ASN A 17 -2.17 -3.34 -13.47
N LEU A 18 -1.37 -3.02 -12.45
CA LEU A 18 -0.07 -2.38 -12.59
C LEU A 18 1.02 -3.36 -12.18
N VAL A 19 2.04 -3.49 -13.02
CA VAL A 19 3.19 -4.37 -12.77
C VAL A 19 4.46 -3.72 -13.30
N GLY A 20 5.48 -3.61 -12.45
CA GLY A 20 6.78 -3.04 -12.77
C GLY A 20 7.91 -3.82 -12.10
N VAL A 21 9.13 -3.70 -12.65
CA VAL A 21 10.33 -4.29 -12.06
C VAL A 21 11.38 -3.20 -11.92
N THR A 22 11.95 -3.08 -10.74
CA THR A 22 13.06 -2.15 -10.45
C THR A 22 14.26 -2.90 -9.86
N ARG A 23 15.43 -2.27 -9.89
CA ARG A 23 16.59 -2.72 -9.13
C ARG A 23 16.40 -2.38 -7.64
N PRO A 24 16.98 -3.15 -6.71
CA PRO A 24 16.93 -2.89 -5.27
C PRO A 24 17.93 -1.80 -4.84
N ASP A 25 18.17 -0.82 -5.71
CA ASP A 25 19.08 0.28 -5.43
C ASP A 25 18.44 1.21 -4.35
N PRO A 26 19.25 1.94 -3.56
CA PRO A 26 18.74 2.90 -2.58
C PRO A 26 17.71 3.87 -3.17
N PRO A 27 16.56 4.12 -2.52
CA PRO A 27 15.54 5.02 -3.06
C PRO A 27 16.08 6.45 -3.23
N PRO A 28 15.91 7.09 -4.41
CA PRO A 28 16.48 8.42 -4.68
C PRO A 28 15.86 9.54 -3.82
N HIS A 29 14.71 9.28 -3.21
CA HIS A 29 13.95 10.24 -2.41
C HIS A 29 13.90 9.87 -0.92
N PHE A 30 14.87 9.08 -0.45
CA PHE A 30 14.93 8.67 0.95
C PHE A 30 15.08 9.86 1.92
N ASP A 31 15.73 10.93 1.48
CA ASP A 31 15.87 12.19 2.21
C ASP A 31 14.52 12.87 2.50
N ILE A 32 13.53 12.75 1.59
CA ILE A 32 12.17 13.26 1.80
C ILE A 32 11.52 12.55 2.98
N TYR A 33 11.68 11.23 3.07
CA TYR A 33 11.16 10.42 4.17
C TYR A 33 11.83 10.79 5.50
N GLU A 34 13.15 10.91 5.51
CA GLU A 34 13.92 11.34 6.69
C GLU A 34 13.50 12.74 7.18
N ASN A 35 13.30 13.68 6.25
CA ASN A 35 12.82 15.01 6.59
C ASN A 35 11.38 14.99 7.14
N TRP A 36 10.51 14.14 6.60
CA TRP A 36 9.14 13.95 7.08
C TRP A 36 9.13 13.35 8.50
N LEU A 37 10.00 12.38 8.79
CA LEU A 37 10.19 11.82 10.13
C LEU A 37 10.68 12.87 11.14
N ARG A 38 11.73 13.63 10.78
CA ARG A 38 12.29 14.69 11.62
C ARG A 38 11.28 15.79 11.98
N LYS A 39 10.30 16.03 11.10
CA LYS A 39 9.20 16.97 11.32
C LYS A 39 8.06 16.38 12.18
N GLY A 40 8.20 15.17 12.72
CA GLY A 40 7.18 14.53 13.54
C GLY A 40 5.89 14.16 12.79
N ARG A 41 5.93 14.10 11.45
CA ARG A 41 4.71 13.92 10.63
C ARG A 41 4.17 12.50 10.61
N HIS A 42 4.85 11.57 11.29
CA HIS A 42 4.42 10.17 11.41
C HIS A 42 3.39 9.93 12.52
N GLY A 43 3.03 10.96 13.30
CA GLY A 43 2.08 10.83 14.40
C GLY A 43 2.52 9.73 15.36
N GLU A 44 1.62 8.78 15.63
CA GLU A 44 1.87 7.64 16.53
C GLU A 44 2.53 6.43 15.83
N MET A 45 2.84 6.50 14.53
CA MET A 45 3.40 5.40 13.76
C MET A 45 4.90 5.18 14.06
N GLY A 46 5.24 4.83 15.30
CA GLY A 46 6.63 4.63 15.77
C GLY A 46 7.39 3.52 15.03
N TYR A 47 6.66 2.58 14.41
CA TYR A 47 7.26 1.57 13.54
C TYR A 47 7.91 2.15 12.27
N LEU A 48 7.56 3.38 11.88
CA LEU A 48 8.20 4.09 10.77
C LEU A 48 9.51 4.76 11.22
N SER A 49 9.59 5.29 12.44
CA SER A 49 10.73 6.09 12.87
C SER A 49 11.87 5.30 13.51
N ASN A 50 11.65 4.03 13.88
CA ASN A 50 12.71 3.22 14.48
C ASN A 50 13.89 2.98 13.52
N GLN A 51 15.06 2.74 14.11
CA GLN A 51 16.33 2.65 13.38
C GLN A 51 16.33 1.53 12.32
N THR A 52 15.80 0.36 12.66
CA THR A 52 15.74 -0.80 11.76
C THR A 52 14.86 -0.51 10.54
N ALA A 53 13.71 0.13 10.74
CA ALA A 53 12.80 0.50 9.65
C ALA A 53 13.43 1.53 8.70
N ARG A 54 14.12 2.53 9.25
CA ARG A 54 14.85 3.54 8.46
C ARG A 54 15.98 2.90 7.65
N GLN A 55 16.79 2.04 8.25
CA GLN A 55 17.87 1.32 7.55
C GLN A 55 17.36 0.46 6.40
N ARG A 56 16.32 -0.35 6.65
CA ARG A 56 15.72 -1.21 5.63
C ARG A 56 15.09 -0.44 4.46
N ARG A 57 14.55 0.75 4.72
CA ARG A 57 14.03 1.65 3.67
C ARG A 57 15.14 2.35 2.89
N ALA A 58 16.26 2.65 3.52
CA ALA A 58 17.42 3.26 2.87
C ALA A 58 18.13 2.28 1.93
N ASP A 59 18.21 1.01 2.36
CA ASP A 59 18.91 -0.05 1.64
C ASP A 59 18.08 -1.33 1.60
N PRO A 60 17.35 -1.58 0.49
CA PRO A 60 16.62 -2.84 0.30
C PRO A 60 17.50 -4.09 0.38
N GLY A 61 18.81 -4.00 0.09
CA GLY A 61 19.76 -5.10 0.21
C GLY A 61 19.94 -5.58 1.65
N SER A 62 19.69 -4.72 2.64
CA SER A 62 19.70 -5.11 4.06
C SER A 62 18.51 -6.00 4.47
N ILE A 63 17.47 -6.08 3.64
CA ILE A 63 16.29 -6.94 3.86
C ILE A 63 16.56 -8.34 3.31
N LEU A 64 17.06 -8.40 2.07
CA LEU A 64 17.35 -9.63 1.34
C LEU A 64 18.65 -9.45 0.54
N PRO A 65 19.82 -9.88 1.06
CA PRO A 65 21.13 -9.60 0.46
C PRO A 65 21.30 -10.10 -0.98
N GLU A 66 20.65 -11.20 -1.34
CA GLU A 66 20.65 -11.80 -2.67
C GLU A 66 19.66 -11.16 -3.65
N CYS A 67 18.88 -10.16 -3.21
CA CYS A 67 17.90 -9.49 -4.04
C CYS A 67 18.57 -8.83 -5.25
N ARG A 68 18.11 -9.17 -6.46
CA ARG A 68 18.57 -8.56 -7.72
C ARG A 68 17.54 -7.65 -8.37
N SER A 69 16.28 -7.81 -8.00
CA SER A 69 15.15 -7.08 -8.56
C SER A 69 13.95 -7.13 -7.63
N ILE A 70 13.17 -6.05 -7.63
CA ILE A 70 11.92 -5.94 -6.89
C ILE A 70 10.77 -5.90 -7.90
N LEU A 71 9.82 -6.82 -7.76
CA LEU A 71 8.55 -6.80 -8.48
C LEU A 71 7.59 -5.88 -7.71
N VAL A 72 7.10 -4.84 -8.36
CA VAL A 72 6.12 -3.91 -7.80
C VAL A 72 4.80 -4.14 -8.52
N VAL A 73 3.76 -4.43 -7.74
CA VAL A 73 2.42 -4.68 -8.25
C VAL A 73 1.43 -3.66 -7.69
N GLY A 74 0.37 -3.38 -8.45
CA GLY A 74 -0.72 -2.52 -8.03
C GLY A 74 -2.06 -3.11 -8.46
N MET A 75 -3.00 -3.11 -7.53
CA MET A 75 -4.37 -3.56 -7.73
C MET A 75 -5.33 -2.45 -7.27
N PRO A 76 -6.41 -2.18 -7.99
CA PRO A 76 -7.44 -1.28 -7.50
C PRO A 76 -8.09 -1.91 -6.25
N HIS A 77 -8.22 -1.13 -5.18
CA HIS A 77 -9.15 -1.50 -4.11
C HIS A 77 -10.55 -1.35 -4.69
N ARG A 78 -11.18 -2.46 -5.09
CA ARG A 78 -12.51 -2.44 -5.68
C ARG A 78 -13.47 -1.97 -4.61
N ILE A 79 -14.11 -0.83 -4.85
CA ILE A 79 -15.26 -0.39 -4.08
C ILE A 79 -16.43 -1.21 -4.60
N PRO A 80 -16.93 -2.25 -3.89
CA PRO A 80 -18.23 -2.80 -4.25
C PRO A 80 -19.22 -1.63 -4.20
N LYS A 81 -20.03 -1.47 -5.26
CA LYS A 81 -21.08 -0.45 -5.53
C LYS A 81 -21.30 0.56 -4.41
N PRO A 82 -21.42 1.88 -4.70
CA PRO A 82 -21.50 2.91 -3.67
C PRO A 82 -22.46 2.43 -2.60
N LEU A 83 -21.89 2.09 -1.43
CA LEU A 83 -22.65 1.83 -0.24
C LEU A 83 -23.34 3.16 0.01
N THR A 84 -24.56 3.31 -0.48
CA THR A 84 -25.52 4.33 -0.11
C THR A 84 -25.81 4.13 1.38
N LEU A 85 -24.83 4.48 2.20
CA LEU A 85 -24.92 4.57 3.65
C LEU A 85 -25.18 6.01 4.08
N VAL A 86 -25.36 6.91 3.12
CA VAL A 86 -25.99 8.20 3.34
C VAL A 86 -27.45 8.00 2.94
N PRO A 87 -28.39 7.82 3.88
CA PRO A 87 -29.79 8.09 3.59
C PRO A 87 -29.86 9.52 3.03
N GLU A 88 -30.76 9.78 2.08
CA GLU A 88 -31.09 11.17 1.74
C GLU A 88 -31.42 11.94 3.03
N GLU A 89 -31.10 13.23 3.07
CA GLU A 89 -31.02 14.09 4.28
C GLU A 89 -32.28 14.08 5.18
N ASP A 90 -33.38 13.45 4.75
CA ASP A 90 -34.68 13.41 5.40
C ASP A 90 -35.02 12.11 6.17
N GLU A 91 -34.18 11.05 6.14
CA GLU A 91 -34.38 9.84 6.97
C GLU A 91 -33.54 9.86 8.27
N ILE A 92 -33.76 10.87 9.11
CA ILE A 92 -33.31 10.83 10.52
C ILE A 92 -34.30 9.97 11.30
N ILE A 93 -34.20 8.66 11.14
CA ILE A 93 -34.88 7.69 11.99
C ILE A 93 -33.85 7.16 12.98
N ASP A 94 -34.01 7.53 14.25
CA ASP A 94 -33.22 7.13 15.41
C ASP A 94 -31.83 7.81 15.56
N HIS A 95 -31.47 8.18 16.79
CA HIS A 95 -30.25 8.87 17.23
C HIS A 95 -28.96 8.04 17.04
N THR A 96 -28.88 7.23 15.99
CA THR A 96 -27.72 6.43 15.63
C THR A 96 -26.70 7.29 14.90
N PHE A 97 -25.56 7.56 15.52
CA PHE A 97 -24.43 8.20 14.87
C PHE A 97 -23.95 7.34 13.70
N ARG A 98 -23.99 7.89 12.48
CA ARG A 98 -23.42 7.26 11.28
C ARG A 98 -22.15 7.99 10.86
N GLY A 99 -21.07 7.24 10.62
CA GLY A 99 -19.78 7.76 10.16
C GLY A 99 -19.41 7.22 8.78
N ARG A 100 -18.36 7.79 8.16
CA ARG A 100 -17.77 7.26 6.92
C ARG A 100 -16.47 6.55 7.25
N VAL A 101 -16.31 5.36 6.68
CA VAL A 101 -15.06 4.58 6.75
C VAL A 101 -14.34 4.74 5.42
N ALA A 102 -13.01 4.85 5.43
CA ALA A 102 -12.21 4.95 4.22
C ALA A 102 -12.36 3.68 3.35
N SER A 103 -12.40 3.84 2.03
CA SER A 103 -12.69 2.75 1.09
C SER A 103 -11.68 1.61 1.10
N TYR A 104 -10.45 1.82 1.57
CA TYR A 104 -9.43 0.77 1.67
C TYR A 104 -9.73 -0.24 2.79
N ALA A 105 -10.61 0.11 3.74
CA ALA A 105 -11.01 -0.72 4.87
C ALA A 105 -12.40 -1.33 4.66
N TRP A 106 -12.90 -1.37 3.41
CA TRP A 106 -14.18 -1.98 3.07
C TRP A 106 -13.97 -3.40 2.57
N GLY A 107 -14.84 -4.31 2.99
CA GLY A 107 -14.75 -5.73 2.61
C GLY A 107 -13.70 -6.47 3.45
N ASP A 108 -13.13 -7.53 2.86
CA ASP A 108 -12.10 -8.33 3.50
C ASP A 108 -10.76 -7.56 3.57
N ASP A 109 -9.95 -7.85 4.59
CA ASP A 109 -8.64 -7.23 4.76
C ASP A 109 -7.74 -7.58 3.56
N TYR A 110 -7.26 -6.56 2.85
CA TYR A 110 -6.42 -6.76 1.69
C TYR A 110 -5.10 -7.47 2.02
N HIS A 111 -4.64 -7.44 3.28
CA HIS A 111 -3.44 -8.16 3.71
C HIS A 111 -3.63 -9.68 3.68
N ASP A 112 -4.87 -10.17 3.87
CA ASP A 112 -5.18 -11.60 3.77
C ASP A 112 -5.43 -12.03 2.31
N LEU A 113 -5.89 -11.09 1.48
CA LEU A 113 -6.14 -11.32 0.05
C LEU A 113 -4.88 -11.23 -0.82
N ILE A 114 -3.92 -10.39 -0.44
CA ILE A 114 -2.67 -10.13 -1.16
C ILE A 114 -1.50 -10.63 -0.30
N PRO A 115 -1.16 -11.93 -0.37
CA PRO A 115 -0.08 -12.52 0.41
C PRO A 115 1.32 -12.11 -0.08
#